data_AF-A0A4Q0YYE1-F1
#
_entry.id   AF-A0A4Q0YYE1-F1
#
_cell.length_a   1.000
_cell.length_b   1.000
_cell.length_c   1.000
_cell.angle_alpha   90.00
_cell.angle_beta   90.00
_cell.angle_gamma   90.00
#
_symmetry.space_group_name_H-M   'P 1'
#
loop_
_entity.id
_entity.type
_entity.pdbx_description
1 polymer ?
#
loop_
_entity_poly.entity_id
_entity_poly.type
_entity_poly.pdbx_seq_one_letter_code
_entity_poly.pdbx_strand_id
1 'polypeptide(L)'
;MEYSLNYQLTKDIDFFLIDRDFNLFHFASAGSLLPDNVINNYEENKLVKSSILQMDELFDIEINPELEEFVEFENENMREQYLRDFIYYAKRGFHSYDNTNINNYENQNYHLVAKPVYPKYRIPYILINCFFRKKLFSQSYSNIYNKLKIDATLNKSMINFNNI
;
A
#
# COMPACT_ATOMS: atom_id res chain seq x y z
N MET A 1 -7.06 1.20 19.63
CA MET A 1 -5.62 1.48 19.80
C MET A 1 -5.20 2.36 18.64
N GLU A 2 -4.14 3.14 18.79
CA GLU A 2 -3.54 3.94 17.73
C GLU A 2 -2.05 3.59 17.63
N TYR A 3 -1.42 3.89 16.49
CA TYR A 3 0.02 3.76 16.36
C TYR A 3 0.71 4.83 17.21
N SER A 4 1.27 4.45 18.36
CA SER A 4 2.04 5.39 19.18
C SER A 4 3.28 5.89 18.42
N LEU A 5 3.74 7.11 18.73
CA LEU A 5 4.92 7.69 18.09
C LEU A 5 6.15 6.76 18.16
N ASN A 6 6.42 6.18 19.32
CA ASN A 6 7.54 5.25 19.49
C ASN A 6 7.37 3.98 18.63
N TYR A 7 6.14 3.49 18.48
CA TYR A 7 5.88 2.34 17.62
C TYR A 7 6.12 2.69 16.14
N GLN A 8 5.66 3.86 15.68
CA GLN A 8 5.90 4.33 14.31
C GLN A 8 7.39 4.45 13.99
N LEU A 9 8.17 5.06 14.88
CA LEU A 9 9.60 5.31 14.63
C LEU A 9 10.50 4.07 14.80
N THR A 10 9.98 2.97 15.34
CA THR A 10 10.77 1.75 15.62
C THR A 10 10.31 0.51 14.85
N LYS A 11 9.22 0.63 14.09
CA LYS A 11 8.64 -0.46 13.33
C LYS A 11 8.38 -0.03 11.89
N ASP A 12 8.64 -0.96 11.00
CA ASP A 12 8.11 -0.87 9.65
C ASP A 12 6.63 -1.26 9.67
N ILE A 13 5.78 -0.36 9.19
CA ILE A 13 4.33 -0.49 9.25
C ILE A 13 3.79 -0.51 7.83
N ASP A 14 3.27 -1.67 7.44
CA ASP A 14 2.45 -1.79 6.25
C ASP A 14 1.07 -1.18 6.51
N PHE A 15 0.67 -0.23 5.68
CA PHE A 15 -0.71 0.26 5.67
C PHE A 15 -1.35 0.21 4.29
N PHE A 16 -2.68 0.10 4.29
CA PHE A 16 -3.45 -0.21 3.08
C PHE A 16 -4.52 0.83 2.79
N LEU A 17 -4.65 1.20 1.52
CA LEU A 17 -5.67 2.13 1.04
C LEU A 17 -6.39 1.57 -0.19
N ILE A 18 -7.58 2.11 -0.44
CA ILE A 18 -8.37 1.86 -1.64
C ILE A 18 -8.88 3.19 -2.19
N ASP A 19 -8.80 3.39 -3.50
CA ASP A 19 -9.33 4.59 -4.15
C ASP A 19 -10.79 4.42 -4.62
N ARG A 20 -11.30 5.45 -5.32
CA ARG A 20 -12.67 5.46 -5.86
C ARG A 20 -12.89 4.46 -7.00
N ASP A 21 -11.82 4.08 -7.69
CA ASP A 21 -11.85 3.14 -8.80
C ASP A 21 -11.57 1.70 -8.33
N PHE A 22 -11.54 1.48 -7.01
CA PHE A 22 -11.24 0.21 -6.35
C PHE A 22 -9.81 -0.31 -6.61
N ASN A 23 -8.87 0.58 -6.92
CA ASN A 23 -7.46 0.22 -6.92
C ASN A 23 -6.98 0.05 -5.48
N LEU A 24 -6.22 -1.01 -5.25
CA LEU A 24 -5.67 -1.33 -3.93
C LEU A 24 -4.24 -0.80 -3.84
N PHE A 25 -3.89 -0.25 -2.69
CA PHE A 25 -2.58 0.33 -2.42
C PHE A 25 -2.02 -0.22 -1.12
N HIS A 26 -0.74 -0.56 -1.16
CA HIS A 26 0.08 -0.97 -0.02
C HIS A 26 1.23 0.03 0.13
N PHE A 27 1.52 0.43 1.37
CA PHE A 27 2.61 1.34 1.69
C PHE A 27 3.40 0.77 2.87
N ALA A 28 4.71 0.63 2.70
CA ALA A 28 5.64 0.38 3.79
C ALA A 28 6.12 1.72 4.37
N SER A 29 6.02 1.92 5.68
CA SER A 29 6.37 3.19 6.30
C SER A 29 7.87 3.41 6.45
N ALA A 30 8.67 2.34 6.45
CA ALA A 30 10.11 2.38 6.72
C ALA A 30 10.48 3.13 8.02
N GLY A 31 9.57 3.12 9.01
CA GLY A 31 9.77 3.82 10.29
C GLY A 31 9.44 5.32 10.28
N SER A 32 8.77 5.83 9.24
CA SER A 32 8.31 7.21 9.18
C SER A 32 7.04 7.45 9.99
N LEU A 33 6.73 8.73 10.23
CA LEU A 33 5.41 9.13 10.69
C LEU A 33 4.36 8.75 9.66
N LEU A 34 3.26 8.20 10.18
CA LEU A 34 2.09 7.86 9.40
C LEU A 34 1.15 9.08 9.32
N PRO A 35 0.41 9.23 8.21
CA PRO A 35 -0.69 10.18 8.15
C PRO A 35 -1.73 9.96 9.28
N ASP A 36 -2.34 11.03 9.80
CA ASP A 36 -3.28 10.97 10.95
C ASP A 36 -4.44 9.99 10.72
N ASN A 37 -4.94 9.91 9.49
CA ASN A 37 -5.98 8.96 9.11
C ASN A 37 -5.51 7.50 9.21
N VAL A 38 -4.22 7.20 9.01
CA VAL A 38 -3.68 5.84 9.22
C VAL A 38 -3.50 5.57 10.72
N ILE A 39 -2.99 6.55 11.47
CA ILE A 39 -2.79 6.46 12.93
C ILE A 39 -4.07 6.04 13.66
N ASN A 40 -5.19 6.65 13.29
CA ASN A 40 -6.48 6.45 13.93
C ASN A 40 -7.21 5.15 13.52
N ASN A 41 -6.73 4.41 12.52
CA ASN A 41 -7.39 3.23 11.96
C ASN A 41 -6.55 1.95 12.11
N TYR A 42 -5.86 1.82 13.25
CA TYR A 42 -4.98 0.70 13.56
C TYR A 42 -5.65 -0.69 13.45
N GLU A 43 -6.84 -0.85 14.04
CA GLU A 43 -7.53 -2.15 14.05
C GLU A 43 -8.03 -2.53 12.65
N GLU A 44 -8.53 -1.55 11.90
CA GLU A 44 -8.93 -1.72 10.51
C GLU A 44 -7.74 -2.14 9.65
N ASN A 45 -6.59 -1.49 9.79
CA ASN A 45 -5.38 -1.83 9.05
C ASN A 45 -4.91 -3.26 9.36
N LYS A 46 -4.98 -3.67 10.63
CA LYS A 46 -4.67 -5.03 11.07
C LYS A 46 -5.64 -6.07 10.47
N LEU A 47 -6.93 -5.77 10.42
CA LEU A 47 -7.94 -6.63 9.80
C LEU A 47 -7.69 -6.80 8.30
N VAL A 48 -7.35 -5.71 7.60
CA VAL A 48 -6.98 -5.75 6.18
C VAL A 48 -5.76 -6.65 5.98
N LYS A 49 -4.68 -6.42 6.73
CA LYS A 49 -3.46 -7.24 6.66
C LYS A 49 -3.75 -8.73 6.84
N SER A 50 -4.59 -9.09 7.83
CA SER A 50 -4.98 -10.48 8.06
C SER A 50 -5.81 -11.10 6.92
N SER A 51 -6.59 -10.27 6.22
CA SER A 51 -7.44 -10.70 5.12
C SER A 51 -6.62 -10.95 3.85
N ILE A 52 -5.56 -10.15 3.63
CA ILE A 52 -4.63 -10.30 2.50
C ILE A 52 -3.91 -11.66 2.54
N LEU A 53 -3.60 -12.19 3.73
CA LEU A 53 -3.00 -13.51 3.89
C LEU A 53 -3.84 -14.64 3.26
N GLN A 54 -5.14 -14.41 3.08
CA GLN A 54 -6.09 -15.37 2.51
C GLN A 54 -6.42 -15.07 1.04
N MET A 55 -5.79 -14.06 0.44
CA MET A 55 -5.98 -13.71 -0.97
C MET A 55 -5.06 -14.56 -1.86
N ASP A 56 -5.63 -15.00 -2.98
CA ASP A 56 -4.91 -15.71 -4.03
C ASP A 56 -3.96 -14.78 -4.80
N GLU A 57 -2.85 -15.33 -5.29
CA GLU A 57 -1.90 -14.64 -6.17
C GLU A 57 -2.39 -14.75 -7.62
N LEU A 58 -3.20 -13.77 -8.04
CA LEU A 58 -3.92 -13.81 -9.32
C LEU A 58 -3.32 -12.91 -10.40
N PHE A 59 -2.37 -12.04 -10.03
CA PHE A 59 -1.85 -11.01 -10.91
C PHE A 59 -0.39 -11.27 -11.25
N ASP A 60 -0.05 -11.14 -12.53
CA ASP A 60 1.32 -10.85 -12.94
C ASP A 60 1.72 -9.47 -12.40
N ILE A 61 3.02 -9.23 -12.29
CA ILE A 61 3.54 -8.02 -11.65
C ILE A 61 4.57 -7.33 -12.53
N GLU A 62 4.64 -6.01 -12.38
CA GLU A 62 5.64 -5.14 -12.99
C GLU A 62 6.38 -4.43 -11.86
N ILE A 63 7.71 -4.55 -11.85
CA ILE A 63 8.58 -3.75 -10.98
C ILE A 63 8.77 -2.39 -11.63
N ASN A 64 8.77 -1.33 -10.82
CA ASN A 64 9.04 0.01 -11.33
C ASN A 64 10.40 0.04 -12.04
N PRO A 65 10.47 0.37 -13.34
CA PRO A 65 11.74 0.43 -14.06
C PRO A 65 12.68 1.54 -13.58
N GLU A 66 12.16 2.50 -12.81
CA GLU A 66 12.92 3.61 -12.20
C GLU A 66 13.26 3.31 -10.72
N LEU A 67 13.09 2.07 -10.24
CA LEU A 67 13.30 1.73 -8.82
C LEU A 67 14.72 2.07 -8.34
N GLU A 68 15.71 1.82 -9.19
CA GLU A 68 17.12 2.05 -8.89
C GLU A 68 17.47 3.55 -8.78
N GLU A 69 16.55 4.47 -9.12
CA GLU A 69 16.70 5.91 -8.81
C GLU A 69 16.41 6.23 -7.34
N PHE A 70 15.69 5.33 -6.65
CA PHE A 70 15.26 5.52 -5.26
C PHE A 70 16.03 4.65 -4.27
N VAL A 71 16.45 3.45 -4.70
CA VAL A 71 17.09 2.46 -3.83
C VAL A 71 18.34 1.90 -4.50
N GLU A 72 19.47 2.02 -3.81
CA GLU A 72 20.73 1.41 -4.22
C GLU A 72 20.84 0.00 -3.62
N PHE A 73 21.09 -1.00 -4.49
CA PHE A 73 21.32 -2.38 -4.07
C PHE A 73 22.77 -2.76 -4.29
N GLU A 74 23.44 -3.29 -3.27
CA GLU A 74 24.83 -3.74 -3.40
C GLU A 74 24.96 -4.99 -4.30
N ASN A 75 23.90 -5.80 -4.39
CA ASN A 75 23.85 -7.01 -5.20
C ASN A 75 22.39 -7.46 -5.45
N GLU A 76 22.22 -8.40 -6.38
CA GLU A 76 20.90 -8.91 -6.75
C GLU A 76 20.19 -9.64 -5.58
N ASN A 77 20.92 -10.31 -4.70
CA ASN A 77 20.28 -10.97 -3.55
C ASN A 77 19.63 -9.97 -2.60
N MET A 78 20.24 -8.80 -2.39
CA MET A 78 19.63 -7.73 -1.58
C MET A 78 18.40 -7.14 -2.28
N ARG A 79 18.49 -6.97 -3.60
CA ARG A 79 17.35 -6.52 -4.42
C ARG A 79 16.17 -7.50 -4.35
N GLU A 80 16.42 -8.80 -4.50
CA GLU A 80 15.39 -9.83 -4.37
C GLU A 80 14.77 -9.89 -2.96
N GLN A 81 15.59 -9.71 -1.92
CA GLN A 81 15.13 -9.67 -0.54
C GLN A 81 14.23 -8.46 -0.29
N TYR A 82 14.66 -7.27 -0.75
CA TYR A 82 13.87 -6.05 -0.67
C TYR A 82 12.52 -6.20 -1.39
N LEU A 83 12.53 -6.69 -2.64
CA LEU A 83 11.34 -6.80 -3.47
C LEU A 83 10.31 -7.83 -2.98
N ARG A 84 10.69 -8.74 -2.08
CA ARG A 84 9.87 -9.88 -1.67
C ARG A 84 8.47 -9.48 -1.22
N ASP A 85 8.38 -8.53 -0.29
CA ASP A 85 7.09 -8.13 0.30
C ASP A 85 6.27 -7.28 -0.69
N PHE A 86 6.93 -6.45 -1.49
CA PHE A 86 6.26 -5.66 -2.53
C PHE A 86 5.67 -6.55 -3.64
N ILE A 87 6.40 -7.59 -4.06
CA ILE A 87 5.91 -8.60 -5.00
C ILE A 87 4.75 -9.39 -4.38
N TYR A 88 4.85 -9.75 -3.09
CA TYR A 88 3.80 -10.46 -2.37
C TYR A 88 2.46 -9.72 -2.42
N TYR A 89 2.47 -8.41 -2.17
CA TYR A 89 1.25 -7.58 -2.26
C TYR A 89 0.83 -7.32 -3.70
N ALA A 90 1.77 -7.06 -4.63
CA ALA A 90 1.46 -6.82 -6.03
C ALA A 90 0.76 -7.99 -6.72
N LYS A 91 1.18 -9.23 -6.44
CA LYS A 91 0.52 -10.45 -6.94
C LYS A 91 -0.92 -10.61 -6.46
N ARG A 92 -1.31 -9.91 -5.40
CA ARG A 92 -2.67 -9.87 -4.82
C ARG A 92 -3.47 -8.65 -5.27
N GLY A 93 -2.92 -7.84 -6.18
CA GLY A 93 -3.62 -6.72 -6.81
C GLY A 93 -3.31 -5.35 -6.19
N PHE A 94 -2.29 -5.24 -5.33
CA PHE A 94 -1.89 -3.98 -4.70
C PHE A 94 -0.79 -3.25 -5.47
N HIS A 95 -0.96 -1.96 -5.70
CA HIS A 95 0.16 -1.09 -6.03
C HIS A 95 0.96 -0.87 -4.74
N SER A 96 2.22 -1.26 -4.77
CA SER A 96 3.05 -1.40 -3.58
C SER A 96 4.14 -0.33 -3.57
N TYR A 97 4.13 0.48 -2.52
CA TYR A 97 4.98 1.66 -2.38
C TYR A 97 5.85 1.58 -1.13
N ASP A 98 7.01 2.23 -1.20
CA ASP A 98 7.94 2.38 -0.07
C ASP A 98 8.23 3.86 0.21
N ASN A 99 8.62 4.19 1.44
CA ASN A 99 8.99 5.55 1.79
C ASN A 99 10.31 5.94 1.11
N THR A 100 10.33 7.13 0.52
CA THR A 100 11.47 7.61 -0.28
C THR A 100 12.64 8.10 0.57
N ASN A 101 12.46 8.40 1.86
CA ASN A 101 13.56 8.91 2.69
C ASN A 101 13.49 8.43 4.13
N ILE A 102 14.26 7.40 4.43
CA ILE A 102 14.38 6.79 5.76
C ILE A 102 15.03 7.76 6.77
N ASN A 103 15.81 8.74 6.30
CA ASN A 103 16.50 9.71 7.16
C ASN A 103 15.62 10.91 7.55
N ASN A 104 14.42 11.03 6.99
CA ASN A 104 13.46 12.06 7.35
C ASN A 104 12.13 11.42 7.75
N TYR A 105 11.91 11.29 9.06
CA TYR A 105 10.70 10.66 9.60
C TYR A 105 9.41 11.47 9.31
N GLU A 106 9.50 12.75 8.96
CA GLU A 106 8.35 13.56 8.52
C GLU A 106 8.08 13.42 7.02
N ASN A 107 8.93 12.69 6.29
CA ASN A 107 8.74 12.48 4.87
C ASN A 107 7.55 11.56 4.63
N GLN A 108 6.53 12.09 3.96
CA GLN A 108 5.37 11.33 3.49
C GLN A 108 5.37 11.15 1.96
N ASN A 109 6.56 11.16 1.36
CA ASN A 109 6.75 10.80 -0.05
C ASN A 109 7.03 9.31 -0.17
N TYR A 110 6.25 8.66 -1.01
CA TYR A 110 6.36 7.25 -1.31
C TYR A 110 6.61 7.04 -2.79
N HIS A 111 7.47 6.08 -3.14
CA HIS A 111 7.76 5.72 -4.53
C HIS A 111 7.20 4.33 -4.83
N LEU A 112 6.76 4.13 -6.07
CA LEU A 112 6.24 2.85 -6.51
C LEU A 112 7.39 1.83 -6.62
N VAL A 113 7.20 0.66 -6.02
CA VAL A 113 8.15 -0.46 -6.11
C VAL A 113 7.64 -1.52 -7.07
N ALA A 114 6.40 -1.98 -6.87
CA ALA A 114 5.79 -3.03 -7.68
C ALA A 114 4.30 -2.77 -7.86
N LYS A 115 3.74 -3.14 -9.01
CA LYS A 115 2.30 -3.04 -9.28
C LYS A 115 1.77 -4.30 -10.01
N PRO A 116 0.48 -4.61 -9.85
CA PRO A 116 -0.16 -5.64 -10.67
C PRO A 116 -0.26 -5.21 -12.13
N VAL A 117 -0.09 -6.17 -13.03
CA VAL A 117 -0.43 -6.01 -14.44
C VAL A 117 -1.89 -6.39 -14.61
N TYR A 118 -2.75 -5.40 -14.79
CA TYR A 118 -4.16 -5.66 -15.08
C TYR A 118 -4.32 -6.15 -16.52
N PRO A 119 -5.02 -7.27 -16.76
CA PRO A 119 -5.41 -7.63 -18.11
C PRO A 119 -6.27 -6.51 -18.68
N LYS A 120 -5.99 -6.10 -19.94
CA LYS A 120 -6.70 -5.04 -20.68
C LYS A 120 -8.25 -5.13 -20.66
N TYR A 121 -8.81 -6.27 -20.25
CA TYR A 121 -10.25 -6.56 -20.25
C TYR A 121 -10.81 -7.07 -18.91
N ARG A 122 -10.11 -6.91 -17.78
CA ARG A 122 -10.65 -7.28 -16.45
C ARG A 122 -10.72 -6.06 -15.53
N ILE A 123 -11.84 -5.34 -15.60
CA ILE A 123 -12.35 -4.61 -14.43
C ILE A 123 -12.54 -5.65 -13.32
N PRO A 124 -12.07 -5.42 -12.09
CA PRO A 124 -11.91 -6.47 -11.10
C PRO A 124 -13.23 -6.87 -10.42
N TYR A 125 -14.12 -7.51 -11.17
CA TYR A 125 -15.27 -8.26 -10.63
C TYR A 125 -14.82 -9.35 -9.63
N ILE A 126 -13.56 -9.80 -9.73
CA ILE A 126 -12.92 -10.73 -8.81
C ILE A 126 -12.57 -10.06 -7.47
N LEU A 127 -12.06 -8.82 -7.47
CA LEU A 127 -11.82 -8.08 -6.22
C LEU A 127 -13.14 -7.74 -5.55
N ILE A 128 -14.17 -7.33 -6.30
CA ILE A 128 -15.52 -7.10 -5.74
C ILE A 128 -16.06 -8.38 -5.06
N ASN A 129 -15.90 -9.56 -5.64
CA ASN A 129 -16.40 -10.79 -4.99
C ASN A 129 -15.54 -11.28 -3.81
N CYS A 130 -14.21 -11.18 -3.86
CA CYS A 130 -13.35 -11.58 -2.73
C CYS A 130 -13.45 -10.61 -1.55
N PHE A 131 -13.58 -9.29 -1.81
CA PHE A 131 -13.72 -8.28 -0.77
C PHE A 131 -15.14 -8.20 -0.18
N PHE A 132 -16.20 -8.45 -0.96
CA PHE A 132 -17.58 -8.33 -0.47
C PHE A 132 -18.23 -9.64 0.02
N ARG A 133 -17.71 -10.84 -0.32
CA ARG A 133 -18.28 -12.10 0.22
C ARG A 133 -18.06 -12.27 1.72
N LYS A 134 -17.03 -11.64 2.28
CA LYS A 134 -16.87 -11.52 3.73
C LYS A 134 -17.34 -10.14 4.12
N LYS A 135 -18.46 -10.06 4.83
CA LYS A 135 -19.12 -8.86 5.36
C LYS A 135 -18.17 -8.06 6.29
N LEU A 136 -17.10 -7.46 5.76
CA LEU A 136 -16.00 -6.84 6.50
C LEU A 136 -15.85 -5.34 6.20
N PHE A 137 -16.53 -4.81 5.18
CA PHE A 137 -16.36 -3.42 4.73
C PHE A 137 -17.63 -2.54 4.83
N SER A 138 -18.73 -3.04 5.38
CA SER A 138 -19.95 -2.23 5.55
C SER A 138 -19.95 -1.51 6.90
N GLN A 139 -19.33 -0.32 6.96
CA GLN A 139 -19.72 0.88 7.74
C GLN A 139 -18.51 1.76 8.16
N SER A 140 -17.35 1.18 8.52
CA SER A 140 -16.17 2.00 8.91
C SER A 140 -15.56 2.73 7.72
N TYR A 141 -15.43 2.04 6.57
CA TYR A 141 -14.77 2.65 5.42
C TYR A 141 -15.64 3.68 4.72
N SER A 142 -16.98 3.66 4.76
CA SER A 142 -17.79 4.75 4.17
C SER A 142 -17.49 6.13 4.79
N ASN A 143 -17.09 6.16 6.07
CA ASN A 143 -16.65 7.38 6.73
C ASN A 143 -15.19 7.75 6.36
N ILE A 144 -14.34 6.75 6.13
CA ILE A 144 -12.97 6.93 5.61
C ILE A 144 -13.02 7.40 4.14
N TYR A 145 -13.87 6.83 3.30
CA TYR A 145 -14.16 7.18 1.90
C TYR A 145 -14.63 8.63 1.75
N ASN A 146 -15.44 9.14 2.68
CA ASN A 146 -15.91 10.52 2.65
C ASN A 146 -14.87 11.54 3.14
N LYS A 147 -13.87 11.09 3.94
CA LYS A 147 -12.81 11.94 4.49
C LYS A 147 -11.52 11.89 3.65
N LEU A 148 -11.27 10.76 2.99
CA LEU A 148 -10.27 10.58 1.93
C LEU A 148 -10.84 11.11 0.62
N LYS A 149 -11.06 12.43 0.53
CA LYS A 149 -11.16 13.12 -0.76
C LYS A 149 -9.80 13.08 -1.44
N ILE A 150 -9.42 11.94 -1.97
CA ILE A 150 -8.24 11.82 -2.81
C ILE A 150 -8.74 11.70 -4.24
N ASP A 151 -8.57 12.75 -5.04
CA ASP A 151 -8.57 12.66 -6.51
C ASP A 151 -7.32 11.87 -6.91
N ALA A 152 -7.36 10.57 -6.62
CA ALA A 152 -6.30 9.64 -6.92
C ALA A 152 -6.53 9.03 -8.31
N THR A 153 -6.42 9.85 -9.36
CA THR A 153 -5.87 9.35 -10.63
C THR A 153 -4.39 9.03 -10.39
N LEU A 154 -4.10 7.98 -9.61
CA LEU A 154 -2.77 7.59 -9.15
C LEU A 154 -2.16 6.56 -10.09
N ASN A 155 -1.67 7.07 -11.22
CA ASN A 155 -0.80 6.35 -12.15
C ASN A 155 0.56 7.09 -12.20
N LYS A 156 1.17 7.31 -11.03
CA LYS A 156 2.42 8.08 -10.89
C LYS A 156 3.45 7.25 -10.13
N SER A 157 4.72 7.38 -10.53
CA SER A 157 5.88 6.76 -9.88
C SER A 157 6.08 7.20 -8.42
N MET A 158 5.45 8.31 -7.99
CA MET A 158 5.50 8.82 -6.62
C MET A 158 4.14 9.34 -6.10
N ILE A 159 3.95 9.25 -4.78
CA ILE A 159 2.80 9.74 -4.01
C ILE A 159 3.31 10.61 -2.85
N ASN A 160 2.66 11.75 -2.59
CA ASN A 160 2.94 12.62 -1.45
C ASN A 160 1.67 12.85 -0.64
N PHE A 161 1.66 12.46 0.64
CA PHE A 161 0.49 12.65 1.50
C PHE A 161 0.36 14.04 2.14
N ASN A 162 1.39 14.90 2.10
CA ASN A 162 1.30 16.28 2.61
C ASN A 162 0.40 17.19 1.73
N ASN A 163 0.09 16.77 0.50
CA ASN A 163 -0.75 17.51 -0.45
C ASN A 163 -2.22 17.01 -0.48
N ILE A 164 -2.60 16.18 0.49
CA ILE A 164 -3.90 15.49 0.59
C ILE A 164 -4.58 15.88 1.90
#